data_AF-A0A2V5TBN6-F1
#
_entry.id   AF-A0A2V5TBN6-F1
#
_cell.length_a   1.000
_cell.length_b   1.000
_cell.length_c   1.000
_cell.angle_alpha   90.00
_cell.angle_beta   90.00
_cell.angle_gamma   90.00
#
_symmetry.space_group_name_H-M   'P 1'
#
loop_
_entity.id
_entity.type
_entity.pdbx_description
1 polymer ?
#
loop_
_entity_poly.entity_id
_entity_poly.type
_entity_poly.pdbx_seq_one_letter_code
_entity_poly.pdbx_strand_id
1 'polypeptide(L)'
;MLVRLESFGGGIAGEFTTDRNGRFTFTGLASDLYIVSVRVAGFKEVQQQVDLRTQLTDYLQLQLVSDTSVSDSSPTKRTGVVDANVPSKALAEFERGRDAILQAKNSGAGIMHLENAVRIYPKYLVALLLLGTAYMDQQNWDKAEATLRQVLSLEPKTTVAHFALGELYLRRKKYSESEKELLAGIKLDPNSVRGHLTLGRLYYEMGDITKAGPQVGTALQLDLKLAQGHLLAGNILLRARQPDNALVEFEEYLRLEPNGEFSEQAREAVQRLKQALAKH
;
A
#
# COMPACT_ATOMS: atom_id res chain seq x y z
N MET A 1 12.26 -16.40 -1.79
CA MET A 1 12.61 -16.94 -3.12
C MET A 1 13.90 -17.72 -2.94
N LEU A 2 13.99 -18.94 -3.47
CA LEU A 2 15.23 -19.71 -3.39
C LEU A 2 16.08 -19.36 -4.60
N VAL A 3 17.31 -18.94 -4.32
CA VAL A 3 18.33 -18.70 -5.35
C VAL A 3 19.40 -19.76 -5.15
N ARG A 4 19.64 -20.53 -6.20
CA ARG A 4 20.74 -21.48 -6.24
C ARG A 4 21.81 -20.95 -7.16
N LEU A 5 23.06 -21.11 -6.74
CA LEU A 5 24.24 -20.83 -7.52
C LEU A 5 24.94 -22.15 -7.82
N GLU A 6 25.10 -22.46 -9.10
CA GLU A 6 25.81 -23.66 -9.55
C GLU A 6 27.06 -23.24 -10.34
N SER A 7 28.19 -23.89 -10.08
CA SER A 7 29.36 -23.73 -10.95
C SER A 7 29.07 -24.40 -12.29
N PHE A 8 29.51 -23.77 -13.37
CA PHE A 8 29.36 -24.30 -14.73
C PHE A 8 30.08 -25.65 -14.92
N GLY A 9 31.12 -25.94 -14.13
CA GLY A 9 31.80 -27.24 -14.09
C GLY A 9 31.01 -28.35 -13.40
N GLY A 10 29.83 -28.04 -12.85
CA GLY A 10 28.96 -28.95 -12.12
C GLY A 10 29.20 -28.90 -10.61
N GLY A 11 28.12 -28.71 -9.86
CA GLY A 11 28.13 -28.65 -8.38
C GLY A 11 27.44 -27.41 -7.84
N ILE A 12 26.74 -27.56 -6.72
CA ILE A 12 26.07 -26.45 -6.04
C ILE A 12 27.13 -25.64 -5.28
N ALA A 13 27.40 -24.43 -5.77
CA ALA A 13 28.32 -23.49 -5.14
C ALA A 13 27.67 -22.75 -3.96
N GLY A 14 26.33 -22.65 -3.94
CA GLY A 14 25.59 -22.15 -2.79
C GLY A 14 24.07 -22.12 -3.00
N GLU A 15 23.33 -22.10 -1.90
CA GLU A 15 21.89 -21.85 -1.88
C GLU A 15 21.59 -20.73 -0.90
N PHE A 16 20.79 -19.77 -1.34
CA PHE A 16 20.41 -18.61 -0.54
C PHE A 16 18.92 -18.34 -0.66
N THR A 17 18.26 -18.11 0.47
CA THR A 17 16.89 -17.62 0.48
C THR A 17 16.90 -16.10 0.55
N THR A 18 16.34 -15.44 -0.45
CA THR A 18 16.34 -13.98 -0.53
C THR A 18 15.68 -13.32 0.69
N ASP A 19 16.07 -12.08 0.96
CA ASP A 19 15.41 -11.25 1.96
C ASP A 19 13.97 -10.85 1.54
N ARG A 20 13.30 -10.06 2.39
CA ARG A 20 11.92 -9.61 2.17
C ARG A 20 11.74 -8.71 0.93
N ASN A 21 12.85 -8.15 0.41
CA ASN A 21 12.87 -7.31 -0.77
C ASN A 21 13.38 -8.06 -2.02
N GLY A 22 13.57 -9.38 -1.92
CA GLY A 22 14.08 -10.21 -3.00
C GLY A 22 15.59 -10.09 -3.24
N ARG A 23 16.35 -9.43 -2.34
CA ARG A 23 17.81 -9.29 -2.47
C ARG A 23 18.51 -10.54 -1.95
N PHE A 24 19.64 -10.85 -2.56
CA PHE A 24 20.53 -11.92 -2.15
C PHE A 24 21.97 -11.58 -2.53
N THR A 25 22.92 -12.17 -1.82
CA THR A 25 24.35 -11.99 -2.08
C THR A 25 25.06 -13.30 -1.83
N PHE A 26 25.90 -13.72 -2.78
CA PHE A 26 26.88 -14.77 -2.57
C PHE A 26 28.26 -14.14 -2.44
N THR A 27 29.02 -14.56 -1.44
CA THR A 27 30.37 -14.05 -1.17
C THR A 27 31.34 -15.22 -1.05
N GLY A 28 32.64 -14.95 -1.26
CA GLY A 28 33.68 -15.99 -1.17
C GLY A 28 33.65 -17.00 -2.31
N LEU A 29 33.13 -16.62 -3.48
CA LEU A 29 33.12 -17.47 -4.67
C LEU A 29 34.51 -17.55 -5.33
N ALA A 30 34.80 -18.69 -5.94
CA ALA A 30 35.99 -18.85 -6.75
C ALA A 30 35.84 -18.07 -8.08
N SER A 31 36.96 -17.80 -8.76
CA SER A 31 36.92 -17.21 -10.10
C SER A 31 36.51 -18.28 -11.11
N ASP A 32 35.21 -18.33 -11.41
CA ASP A 32 34.59 -19.33 -12.28
C ASP A 32 33.34 -18.75 -12.96
N LEU A 33 32.77 -19.52 -13.90
CA LEU A 33 31.48 -19.26 -14.50
C LEU A 33 30.38 -19.88 -13.64
N TYR A 34 29.34 -19.10 -13.36
CA TYR A 34 28.22 -19.54 -12.53
C TYR A 34 26.89 -19.40 -13.24
N ILE A 35 25.96 -20.30 -12.90
CA ILE A 35 24.55 -20.20 -13.26
C ILE A 35 23.77 -19.87 -11.99
N VAL A 36 23.07 -18.75 -12.02
CA VAL A 36 22.15 -18.31 -10.97
C VAL A 36 20.76 -18.76 -11.37
N SER A 37 20.22 -19.74 -10.65
CA SER A 37 18.88 -20.27 -10.87
C SER A 37 17.95 -19.81 -9.76
N VAL A 38 16.86 -19.15 -10.16
CA VAL A 38 15.88 -18.59 -9.24
C VAL A 38 14.56 -19.31 -9.42
N ARG A 39 14.17 -20.03 -8.36
CA ARG A 39 12.92 -20.77 -8.32
C ARG A 39 11.97 -20.13 -7.31
N VAL A 40 10.82 -19.72 -7.82
CA VAL A 40 9.71 -19.19 -7.02
C VAL A 40 8.45 -19.93 -7.44
N ALA A 41 7.72 -20.47 -6.47
CA ALA A 41 6.50 -21.20 -6.80
C ALA A 41 5.49 -20.26 -7.44
N GLY A 42 4.84 -20.73 -8.51
CA GLY A 42 3.92 -19.92 -9.33
C GLY A 42 4.61 -19.07 -10.39
N PHE A 43 5.95 -19.11 -10.50
CA PHE A 43 6.71 -18.44 -11.54
C PHE A 43 7.63 -19.43 -12.26
N LYS A 44 7.87 -19.18 -13.54
CA LYS A 44 8.85 -19.93 -14.32
C LYS A 44 10.23 -19.76 -13.69
N GLU A 45 11.00 -20.84 -13.63
CA GLU A 45 12.38 -20.77 -13.17
C GLU A 45 13.18 -19.84 -14.10
N VAL A 46 13.87 -18.87 -13.50
CA VAL A 46 14.71 -17.92 -14.24
C VAL A 46 16.16 -18.30 -13.99
N GLN A 47 16.91 -18.52 -15.06
CA GLN A 47 18.34 -18.82 -14.98
C GLN A 47 19.13 -17.73 -15.70
N GLN A 48 20.19 -17.23 -15.05
CA GLN A 48 21.10 -16.26 -15.64
C GLN A 48 22.56 -16.62 -15.34
N GLN A 49 23.39 -16.49 -16.36
CA GLN A 49 24.82 -16.78 -16.26
C GLN A 49 25.59 -15.55 -15.76
N VAL A 50 26.52 -15.77 -14.84
CA VAL A 50 27.41 -14.75 -14.25
C VAL A 50 28.84 -15.23 -14.41
N ASP A 51 29.67 -14.44 -15.11
CA ASP A 51 31.08 -14.78 -15.35
C ASP A 51 31.99 -14.01 -14.37
N LEU A 52 32.50 -14.71 -13.36
CA LEU A 52 33.45 -14.13 -12.39
C LEU A 52 34.92 -14.41 -12.74
N ARG A 53 35.19 -14.89 -13.97
CA ARG A 53 36.56 -15.04 -14.49
C ARG A 53 37.12 -13.72 -14.99
N THR A 54 36.24 -12.85 -15.48
CA THR A 54 36.61 -11.56 -16.07
C THR A 54 36.36 -10.37 -15.13
N GLN A 55 35.62 -10.58 -14.04
CA GLN A 55 35.29 -9.55 -13.05
C GLN A 55 35.07 -10.15 -11.65
N LEU A 56 35.42 -9.39 -10.61
CA LEU A 56 35.41 -9.87 -9.23
C LEU A 56 34.01 -9.85 -8.57
N THR A 57 33.09 -9.03 -9.10
CA THR A 57 31.72 -8.87 -8.60
C THR A 57 30.80 -8.64 -9.80
N ASP A 58 29.58 -9.15 -9.73
CA ASP A 58 28.53 -8.89 -10.72
C ASP A 58 27.19 -8.61 -10.02
N TYR A 59 26.35 -7.79 -10.66
CA TYR A 59 25.02 -7.43 -10.17
C TYR A 59 23.98 -7.79 -11.22
N LEU A 60 22.96 -8.53 -10.79
CA LEU A 60 21.93 -9.03 -11.69
C LEU A 60 20.52 -8.66 -11.20
N GLN A 61 19.64 -8.35 -12.15
CA GLN A 61 18.21 -8.13 -11.91
C GLN A 61 17.41 -9.18 -12.68
N LEU A 62 16.55 -9.90 -11.96
CA LEU A 62 15.76 -10.99 -12.52
C LEU A 62 14.28 -10.62 -12.43
N GLN A 63 13.57 -10.75 -13.55
CA GLN A 63 12.13 -10.57 -13.61
C GLN A 63 11.45 -11.94 -13.60
N LEU A 64 10.58 -12.15 -12.62
CA LEU A 64 9.83 -13.39 -12.48
C LEU A 64 8.57 -13.33 -13.36
N VAL A 65 8.37 -14.35 -14.19
CA VAL A 65 7.19 -14.49 -15.05
C VAL A 65 6.31 -15.60 -14.51
N SER A 66 5.01 -15.34 -14.33
CA SER A 66 4.07 -16.32 -13.77
C SER A 66 3.94 -17.55 -14.67
N ASP A 67 3.88 -18.74 -14.07
CA ASP A 67 3.73 -20.00 -14.79
C ASP A 67 2.25 -20.42 -14.78
N THR A 68 1.56 -20.22 -15.90
CA THR A 68 0.09 -20.36 -16.00
C THR A 68 -0.39 -21.77 -16.35
N SER A 69 0.42 -22.82 -16.18
CA SER A 69 0.00 -24.22 -16.37
C SER A 69 -0.22 -24.97 -15.04
N VAL A 70 -1.45 -24.90 -14.54
CA VAL A 70 -2.27 -25.88 -13.77
C VAL A 70 -1.67 -26.76 -12.64
N SER A 71 -2.35 -26.64 -11.47
CA SER A 71 -2.69 -27.57 -10.35
C SER A 71 -1.70 -28.07 -9.28
N ASP A 72 -2.07 -27.74 -8.03
CA ASP A 72 -1.97 -28.50 -6.75
C ASP A 72 -0.66 -29.17 -6.31
N SER A 73 0.04 -28.54 -5.36
CA SER A 73 0.29 -29.06 -4.00
C SER A 73 1.29 -28.16 -3.22
N SER A 74 0.92 -27.86 -1.98
CA SER A 74 1.50 -26.95 -0.96
C SER A 74 3.02 -27.02 -0.68
N PRO A 75 3.63 -26.11 0.13
CA PRO A 75 3.19 -24.81 0.64
C PRO A 75 4.20 -23.67 0.35
N THR A 76 3.73 -22.57 -0.22
CA THR A 76 4.51 -21.32 -0.31
C THR A 76 4.52 -20.59 1.03
N LYS A 77 5.70 -20.10 1.43
CA LYS A 77 5.90 -19.17 2.55
C LYS A 77 5.25 -17.82 2.20
N ARG A 78 4.05 -17.67 2.72
CA ARG A 78 3.11 -16.55 2.65
C ARG A 78 3.67 -15.31 3.40
N THR A 79 3.66 -14.13 2.77
CA THR A 79 3.81 -12.83 3.46
C THR A 79 2.45 -12.29 3.83
N GLY A 80 1.81 -12.99 4.74
CA GLY A 80 0.96 -12.40 5.76
C GLY A 80 1.42 -13.05 7.05
N VAL A 81 1.02 -12.56 8.21
CA VAL A 81 0.90 -13.50 9.33
C VAL A 81 -0.10 -14.54 8.84
N VAL A 82 0.43 -15.66 8.35
CA VAL A 82 -0.33 -16.88 8.25
C VAL A 82 -0.50 -17.25 9.67
N ASP A 83 -1.59 -16.77 10.22
CA ASP A 83 -2.12 -17.46 11.36
C ASP A 83 -2.35 -18.89 10.87
N ALA A 84 -1.45 -19.80 11.26
CA ALA A 84 -1.48 -21.21 10.86
C ALA A 84 -2.79 -21.87 11.31
N ASN A 85 -3.54 -21.20 12.18
CA ASN A 85 -4.85 -21.60 12.66
C ASN A 85 -6.00 -21.19 11.73
N VAL A 86 -5.76 -20.43 10.64
CA VAL A 86 -6.82 -20.09 9.67
C VAL A 86 -7.29 -21.37 8.98
N PRO A 87 -8.57 -21.78 9.14
CA PRO A 87 -9.09 -22.98 8.49
C PRO A 87 -9.05 -22.83 6.97
N SER A 88 -8.74 -23.92 6.25
CA SER A 88 -8.69 -23.92 4.77
C SER A 88 -9.97 -23.39 4.11
N LYS A 89 -11.13 -23.68 4.72
CA LYS A 89 -12.43 -23.14 4.27
C LYS A 89 -12.51 -21.62 4.41
N ALA A 90 -12.03 -21.05 5.52
CA ALA A 90 -12.01 -19.60 5.72
C ALA A 90 -11.05 -18.92 4.74
N LEU A 91 -9.88 -19.54 4.50
CA LEU A 91 -8.93 -19.06 3.51
C LEU A 91 -9.52 -19.07 2.10
N ALA A 92 -10.19 -20.16 1.69
CA ALA A 92 -10.81 -20.25 0.37
C ALA A 92 -11.89 -19.17 0.16
N GLU A 93 -12.73 -18.91 1.16
CA GLU A 93 -13.71 -17.83 1.12
C GLU A 93 -13.03 -16.45 1.07
N PHE A 94 -11.97 -16.23 1.85
CA PHE A 94 -11.22 -14.97 1.82
C PHE A 94 -10.61 -14.69 0.44
N GLU A 95 -9.97 -15.68 -0.18
CA GLU A 95 -9.34 -15.53 -1.50
C GLU A 95 -10.40 -15.21 -2.57
N ARG A 96 -11.54 -15.92 -2.59
CA ARG A 96 -12.66 -15.60 -3.49
C ARG A 96 -13.19 -14.18 -3.28
N GLY A 97 -13.34 -13.77 -2.02
CA GLY A 97 -13.83 -12.44 -1.67
C GLY A 97 -12.88 -11.34 -2.12
N ARG A 98 -11.59 -11.51 -1.86
CA ARG A 98 -10.54 -10.59 -2.29
C ARG A 98 -10.49 -10.49 -3.82
N ASP A 99 -10.49 -11.61 -4.53
CA ASP A 99 -10.39 -11.62 -5.98
C ASP A 99 -11.62 -10.98 -6.64
N ALA A 100 -12.82 -11.20 -6.08
CA ALA A 100 -14.05 -10.54 -6.54
C ALA A 100 -14.03 -9.01 -6.34
N ILE A 101 -13.43 -8.52 -5.25
CA ILE A 101 -13.23 -7.08 -5.02
C ILE A 101 -12.21 -6.50 -6.01
N LEU A 102 -11.07 -7.17 -6.18
CA LEU A 102 -9.99 -6.70 -7.07
C LEU A 102 -10.42 -6.61 -8.53
N GLN A 103 -11.31 -7.49 -8.98
CA GLN A 103 -11.83 -7.44 -10.34
C GLN A 103 -12.82 -6.28 -10.57
N ALA A 104 -13.17 -5.50 -9.54
CA ALA A 104 -14.05 -4.32 -9.56
C ALA A 104 -15.42 -4.53 -10.25
N LYS A 105 -15.79 -5.79 -10.53
CA LYS A 105 -17.02 -6.19 -11.23
C LYS A 105 -18.12 -6.63 -10.27
N ASN A 106 -17.79 -6.98 -9.02
CA ASN A 106 -18.78 -7.49 -8.08
C ASN A 106 -18.39 -7.32 -6.59
N SER A 107 -18.45 -6.08 -6.10
CA SER A 107 -18.22 -5.79 -4.68
C SER A 107 -19.21 -6.50 -3.74
N GLY A 108 -20.42 -6.83 -4.21
CA GLY A 108 -21.42 -7.58 -3.44
C GLY A 108 -21.00 -9.02 -3.17
N ALA A 109 -20.60 -9.76 -4.22
CA ALA A 109 -20.09 -11.13 -4.07
C ALA A 109 -18.78 -11.17 -3.26
N GLY A 110 -17.92 -10.16 -3.44
CA GLY A 110 -16.72 -9.98 -2.63
C GLY A 110 -17.01 -9.91 -1.13
N ILE A 111 -17.94 -9.03 -0.74
CA ILE A 111 -18.39 -8.90 0.65
C ILE A 111 -19.00 -10.20 1.16
N MET A 112 -19.85 -10.87 0.39
CA MET A 112 -20.47 -12.14 0.80
C MET A 112 -19.42 -13.22 1.13
N HIS A 113 -18.40 -13.35 0.28
CA HIS A 113 -17.31 -14.29 0.52
C HIS A 113 -16.46 -13.90 1.74
N LEU A 114 -16.20 -12.61 1.96
CA LEU A 114 -15.51 -12.14 3.15
C LEU A 114 -16.34 -12.33 4.43
N GLU A 115 -17.66 -12.09 4.40
CA GLU A 115 -18.61 -12.40 5.48
C GLU A 115 -18.54 -13.89 5.83
N ASN A 116 -18.48 -14.78 4.83
CA ASN A 116 -18.29 -16.22 5.05
C ASN A 116 -16.94 -16.55 5.66
N ALA A 117 -15.85 -15.93 5.20
CA ALA A 117 -14.51 -16.14 5.75
C ALA A 117 -14.46 -15.78 7.25
N VAL A 118 -15.01 -14.62 7.63
CA VAL A 118 -15.05 -14.18 9.04
C VAL A 118 -16.07 -14.95 9.87
N ARG A 119 -17.15 -15.48 9.27
CA ARG A 119 -18.08 -16.39 9.96
C ARG A 119 -17.40 -17.72 10.31
N ILE A 120 -16.58 -18.26 9.41
CA ILE A 120 -15.82 -19.49 9.64
C ILE A 120 -14.69 -19.23 10.64
N TYR A 121 -14.01 -18.09 10.52
CA TYR A 121 -12.91 -17.71 11.40
C TYR A 121 -13.04 -16.25 11.87
N PRO A 122 -13.76 -15.99 12.99
CA PRO A 122 -14.04 -14.62 13.46
C PRO A 122 -12.83 -13.80 13.89
N LYS A 123 -11.65 -14.43 13.99
CA LYS A 123 -10.39 -13.77 14.33
C LYS A 123 -9.50 -13.51 13.11
N TYR A 124 -10.02 -13.70 11.89
CA TYR A 124 -9.26 -13.51 10.67
C TYR A 124 -9.01 -12.01 10.40
N LEU A 125 -7.99 -11.44 11.04
CA LEU A 125 -7.68 -10.01 11.00
C LEU A 125 -7.61 -9.43 9.59
N VAL A 126 -6.96 -10.14 8.66
CA VAL A 126 -6.81 -9.70 7.26
C VAL A 126 -8.17 -9.68 6.54
N ALA A 127 -9.02 -10.68 6.77
CA ALA A 127 -10.37 -10.70 6.19
C ALA A 127 -11.27 -9.63 6.81
N LEU A 128 -11.17 -9.37 8.11
CA LEU A 128 -11.92 -8.30 8.80
C LEU A 128 -11.51 -6.91 8.29
N LEU A 129 -10.22 -6.64 8.10
CA LEU A 129 -9.74 -5.37 7.53
C LEU A 129 -10.27 -5.16 6.10
N LEU A 130 -10.19 -6.18 5.25
CA LEU A 130 -10.69 -6.10 3.89
C LEU A 130 -12.23 -5.99 3.85
N LEU A 131 -12.93 -6.68 4.73
CA LEU A 131 -14.39 -6.57 4.85
C LEU A 131 -14.82 -5.18 5.33
N GLY A 132 -14.13 -4.62 6.33
CA GLY A 132 -14.38 -3.27 6.84
C GLY A 132 -14.21 -2.21 5.75
N THR A 133 -13.13 -2.30 4.97
CA THR A 133 -12.89 -1.38 3.84
C THR A 133 -13.91 -1.57 2.72
N ALA A 134 -14.26 -2.81 2.37
CA ALA A 134 -15.30 -3.08 1.38
C ALA A 134 -16.68 -2.53 1.79
N TYR A 135 -17.02 -2.57 3.09
CA TYR A 135 -18.22 -1.91 3.60
C TYR A 135 -18.15 -0.39 3.51
N MET A 136 -16.97 0.23 3.72
CA MET A 136 -16.80 1.67 3.53
C MET A 136 -17.02 2.07 2.06
N ASP A 137 -16.51 1.28 1.13
CA ASP A 137 -16.69 1.53 -0.31
C ASP A 137 -18.16 1.43 -0.74
N GLN A 138 -18.93 0.54 -0.10
CA GLN A 138 -20.39 0.47 -0.27
C GLN A 138 -21.18 1.43 0.63
N GLN A 139 -20.49 2.32 1.37
CA GLN A 139 -21.11 3.25 2.31
C GLN A 139 -21.96 2.59 3.40
N ASN A 140 -21.72 1.31 3.69
CA ASN A 140 -22.34 0.59 4.79
C ASN A 140 -21.60 0.90 6.11
N TRP A 141 -21.74 2.14 6.56
CA TRP A 141 -20.91 2.74 7.60
C TRP A 141 -20.97 1.99 8.93
N ASP A 142 -22.14 1.52 9.34
CA ASP A 142 -22.30 0.88 10.65
C ASP A 142 -21.68 -0.53 10.64
N LYS A 143 -21.82 -1.28 9.54
CA LYS A 143 -21.11 -2.57 9.38
C LYS A 143 -19.59 -2.37 9.30
N ALA A 144 -19.13 -1.34 8.57
CA ALA A 144 -17.71 -1.02 8.48
C ALA A 144 -17.11 -0.70 9.86
N GLU A 145 -17.78 0.17 10.63
CA GLU A 145 -17.36 0.58 11.96
C GLU A 145 -17.29 -0.61 12.92
N ALA A 146 -18.34 -1.45 12.96
CA ALA A 146 -18.37 -2.65 13.78
C ALA A 146 -17.24 -3.63 13.42
N THR A 147 -17.00 -3.84 12.12
CA THR A 147 -15.96 -4.76 11.64
C THR A 147 -14.56 -4.26 11.98
N LEU A 148 -14.28 -2.96 11.80
CA LEU A 148 -12.98 -2.37 12.13
C LEU A 148 -12.75 -2.28 13.64
N ARG A 149 -13.79 -2.01 14.43
CA ARG A 149 -13.74 -2.09 15.91
C ARG A 149 -13.42 -3.50 16.39
N GLN A 150 -13.92 -4.54 15.69
CA GLN A 150 -13.55 -5.94 15.98
C GLN A 150 -12.07 -6.21 15.71
N VAL A 151 -11.47 -5.61 14.67
CA VAL A 151 -10.01 -5.72 14.46
C VAL A 151 -9.26 -5.15 15.67
N LEU A 152 -9.66 -3.98 16.17
CA LEU A 152 -9.02 -3.34 17.31
C LEU A 152 -9.30 -4.05 18.65
N SER A 153 -10.40 -4.79 18.78
CA SER A 153 -10.65 -5.60 19.98
C SER A 153 -9.77 -6.86 20.02
N LEU A 154 -9.43 -7.41 18.85
CA LEU A 154 -8.52 -8.54 18.69
C LEU A 154 -7.05 -8.11 18.79
N GLU A 155 -6.68 -7.04 18.07
CA GLU A 155 -5.33 -6.49 18.00
C GLU A 155 -5.36 -4.96 18.11
N PRO A 156 -5.32 -4.42 19.34
CA PRO A 156 -5.46 -2.98 19.60
C PRO A 156 -4.39 -2.08 18.98
N LYS A 157 -3.27 -2.66 18.53
CA LYS A 157 -2.15 -1.92 17.91
C LYS A 157 -2.18 -1.96 16.39
N THR A 158 -3.28 -2.39 15.78
CA THR A 158 -3.41 -2.45 14.32
C THR A 158 -3.58 -1.06 13.72
N THR A 159 -2.46 -0.43 13.34
CA THR A 159 -2.42 0.94 12.80
C THR A 159 -3.37 1.14 11.62
N VAL A 160 -3.46 0.14 10.71
CA VAL A 160 -4.33 0.19 9.53
C VAL A 160 -5.81 0.32 9.92
N ALA A 161 -6.24 -0.33 11.02
CA ALA A 161 -7.63 -0.25 11.49
C ALA A 161 -7.95 1.14 12.08
N HIS A 162 -7.01 1.75 12.80
CA HIS A 162 -7.14 3.13 13.28
C HIS A 162 -7.28 4.12 12.12
N PHE A 163 -6.44 4.02 11.09
CA PHE A 163 -6.56 4.90 9.91
C PHE A 163 -7.86 4.67 9.13
N ALA A 164 -8.31 3.42 9.00
CA ALA A 164 -9.58 3.11 8.36
C ALA A 164 -10.79 3.67 9.14
N LEU A 165 -10.80 3.56 10.47
CA LEU A 165 -11.83 4.19 11.31
C LEU A 165 -11.76 5.72 11.24
N GLY A 166 -10.56 6.29 11.23
CA GLY A 166 -10.35 7.73 11.01
C GLY A 166 -11.01 8.21 9.71
N GLU A 167 -10.67 7.56 8.59
CA GLU A 167 -11.26 7.84 7.28
C GLU A 167 -12.78 7.64 7.26
N LEU A 168 -13.29 6.58 7.90
CA LEU A 168 -14.73 6.33 8.04
C LEU A 168 -15.42 7.48 8.76
N TYR A 169 -14.89 7.90 9.90
CA TYR A 169 -15.46 8.99 10.69
C TYR A 169 -15.36 10.33 9.97
N LEU A 170 -14.26 10.59 9.27
CA LEU A 170 -14.12 11.77 8.42
C LEU A 170 -15.23 11.83 7.36
N ARG A 171 -15.46 10.73 6.61
CA ARG A 171 -16.53 10.65 5.60
C ARG A 171 -17.93 10.83 6.19
N ARG A 172 -18.13 10.42 7.45
CA ARG A 172 -19.38 10.66 8.21
C ARG A 172 -19.45 12.05 8.86
N LYS A 173 -18.44 12.90 8.68
CA LYS A 173 -18.29 14.21 9.35
C LYS A 173 -18.26 14.14 10.88
N LYS A 174 -17.87 12.99 11.43
CA LYS A 174 -17.64 12.75 12.86
C LYS A 174 -16.20 13.13 13.20
N TYR A 175 -15.93 14.43 13.18
CA TYR A 175 -14.55 14.94 13.19
C TYR A 175 -13.78 14.62 14.48
N SER A 176 -14.44 14.63 15.64
CA SER A 176 -13.78 14.33 16.93
C SER A 176 -13.34 12.87 17.01
N GLU A 177 -14.20 11.95 16.58
CA GLU A 177 -13.90 10.52 16.52
C GLU A 177 -12.82 10.23 15.48
N SER A 178 -12.87 10.91 14.33
CA SER A 178 -11.83 10.84 13.31
C SER A 178 -10.47 11.26 13.85
N GLU A 179 -10.38 12.42 14.53
CA GLU A 179 -9.13 12.94 15.10
C GLU A 179 -8.54 11.94 16.10
N LYS A 180 -9.39 11.41 16.98
CA LYS A 180 -8.97 10.43 18.01
C LYS A 180 -8.34 9.18 17.40
N GLU A 181 -8.98 8.58 16.39
CA GLU A 181 -8.47 7.36 15.77
C GLU A 181 -7.21 7.62 14.93
N LEU A 182 -7.16 8.74 14.19
CA LEU A 182 -5.98 9.12 13.40
C LEU A 182 -4.77 9.39 14.30
N LEU A 183 -4.94 10.11 15.40
CA LEU A 183 -3.87 10.35 16.37
C LEU A 183 -3.41 9.05 17.05
N ALA A 184 -4.33 8.13 17.36
CA ALA A 184 -3.98 6.81 17.89
C ALA A 184 -3.13 6.00 16.90
N GLY A 185 -3.50 6.02 15.61
CA GLY A 185 -2.74 5.39 14.54
C GLY A 185 -1.35 6.03 14.36
N ILE A 186 -1.25 7.36 14.28
CA ILE A 186 0.03 8.09 14.14
C ILE A 186 0.94 7.86 15.35
N LYS A 187 0.37 7.73 16.56
CA LYS A 187 1.17 7.39 17.75
C LYS A 187 1.83 6.00 17.63
N LEU A 188 1.19 5.06 16.94
CA LEU A 188 1.72 3.72 16.69
C LEU A 188 2.68 3.68 15.49
N ASP A 189 2.41 4.48 14.46
CA ASP A 189 3.25 4.63 13.27
C ASP A 189 3.43 6.13 12.92
N PRO A 190 4.44 6.79 13.51
CA PRO A 190 4.69 8.21 13.28
C PRO A 190 5.15 8.56 11.87
N ASN A 191 5.49 7.58 11.03
CA ASN A 191 5.95 7.80 9.65
C ASN A 191 4.89 7.40 8.63
N SER A 192 3.63 7.26 9.06
CA SER A 192 2.53 6.92 8.16
C SER A 192 2.13 8.10 7.29
N VAL A 193 2.52 8.06 6.01
CA VAL A 193 2.07 9.01 4.97
C VAL A 193 0.55 9.13 4.97
N ARG A 194 -0.17 8.00 5.01
CA ARG A 194 -1.64 7.95 5.01
C ARG A 194 -2.23 8.60 6.26
N GLY A 195 -1.67 8.33 7.42
CA GLY A 195 -2.14 8.89 8.69
C GLY A 195 -2.05 10.41 8.69
N HIS A 196 -0.88 10.94 8.32
CA HIS A 196 -0.64 12.37 8.23
C HIS A 196 -1.50 13.05 7.15
N LEU A 197 -1.64 12.44 5.96
CA LEU A 197 -2.49 12.98 4.90
C LEU A 197 -3.97 13.04 5.32
N THR A 198 -4.51 11.97 5.90
CA THR A 198 -5.91 11.95 6.34
C THR A 198 -6.16 12.89 7.52
N LEU A 199 -5.21 13.04 8.45
CA LEU A 199 -5.32 14.01 9.54
C LEU A 199 -5.24 15.46 9.03
N GLY A 200 -4.36 15.73 8.06
CA GLY A 200 -4.31 17.02 7.37
C GLY A 200 -5.62 17.36 6.66
N ARG A 201 -6.23 16.36 5.99
CA ARG A 201 -7.55 16.50 5.34
C ARG A 201 -8.65 16.80 6.35
N LEU A 202 -8.67 16.09 7.48
CA LEU A 202 -9.61 16.33 8.58
C LEU A 202 -9.54 17.78 9.05
N TYR A 203 -8.34 18.27 9.39
CA TYR A 203 -8.18 19.66 9.84
C TYR A 203 -8.53 20.69 8.78
N TYR A 204 -8.22 20.40 7.51
CA TYR A 204 -8.64 21.25 6.40
C TYR A 204 -10.18 21.32 6.27
N GLU A 205 -10.89 20.20 6.41
CA GLU A 205 -12.36 20.18 6.41
C GLU A 205 -12.98 20.93 7.60
N MET A 206 -12.30 20.89 8.76
CA MET A 206 -12.67 21.70 9.94
C MET A 206 -12.34 23.19 9.78
N GLY A 207 -11.61 23.58 8.73
CA GLY A 207 -11.14 24.96 8.51
C GLY A 207 -9.88 25.33 9.31
N ASP A 208 -9.29 24.39 10.06
CA ASP A 208 -8.09 24.62 10.85
C ASP A 208 -6.83 24.42 9.99
N ILE A 209 -6.55 25.42 9.16
CA ILE A 209 -5.38 25.40 8.27
C ILE A 209 -4.05 25.41 9.05
N THR A 210 -4.06 25.88 10.31
CA THR A 210 -2.87 25.92 11.17
C THR A 210 -2.42 24.53 11.61
N LYS A 211 -3.38 23.63 11.84
CA LYS A 211 -3.10 22.21 12.09
C LYS A 211 -2.96 21.41 10.80
N ALA A 212 -3.70 21.75 9.74
CA ALA A 212 -3.66 21.00 8.48
C ALA A 212 -2.29 21.06 7.81
N GLY A 213 -1.70 22.26 7.68
CA GLY A 213 -0.44 22.49 6.97
C GLY A 213 0.71 21.60 7.46
N PRO A 214 1.03 21.56 8.77
CA PRO A 214 2.09 20.70 9.29
C PRO A 214 1.89 19.21 8.98
N GLN A 215 0.65 18.70 9.07
CA GLN A 215 0.38 17.29 8.79
C GLN A 215 0.61 16.94 7.32
N VAL A 216 0.15 17.80 6.41
CA VAL A 216 0.38 17.61 4.97
C VAL A 216 1.86 17.79 4.62
N GLY A 217 2.55 18.73 5.27
CA GLY A 217 3.99 18.89 5.14
C GLY A 217 4.78 17.65 5.56
N THR A 218 4.43 17.03 6.69
CA THR A 218 5.03 15.74 7.10
C THR A 218 4.74 14.63 6.08
N ALA A 219 3.50 14.53 5.57
CA ALA A 219 3.17 13.54 4.54
C ALA A 219 4.03 13.71 3.27
N LEU A 220 4.24 14.96 2.82
CA LEU A 220 5.07 15.27 1.65
C LEU A 220 6.57 15.07 1.91
N GLN A 221 7.06 15.29 3.13
CA GLN A 221 8.44 14.96 3.50
C GLN A 221 8.71 13.45 3.46
N LEU A 222 7.71 12.64 3.84
CA LEU A 222 7.79 11.19 3.82
C LEU A 222 7.64 10.61 2.40
N ASP A 223 6.81 11.24 1.57
CA ASP A 223 6.63 10.90 0.16
C ASP A 223 6.46 12.16 -0.71
N LEU A 224 7.57 12.57 -1.33
CA LEU A 224 7.63 13.74 -2.22
C LEU A 224 6.88 13.53 -3.53
N LYS A 225 6.41 12.33 -3.86
CA LYS A 225 5.63 12.03 -5.08
C LYS A 225 4.16 11.78 -4.78
N LEU A 226 3.70 12.16 -3.59
CA LEU A 226 2.31 12.03 -3.17
C LEU A 226 1.44 13.11 -3.82
N ALA A 227 0.90 12.81 -5.00
CA ALA A 227 0.05 13.73 -5.76
C ALA A 227 -1.10 14.33 -4.92
N GLN A 228 -1.82 13.48 -4.17
CA GLN A 228 -2.90 13.96 -3.29
C GLN A 228 -2.42 14.89 -2.17
N GLY A 229 -1.16 14.75 -1.73
CA GLY A 229 -0.52 15.64 -0.77
C GLY A 229 -0.33 17.04 -1.37
N HIS A 230 0.20 17.11 -2.59
CA HIS A 230 0.36 18.38 -3.32
C HIS A 230 -0.99 19.05 -3.60
N LEU A 231 -2.00 18.28 -4.02
CA LEU A 231 -3.36 18.82 -4.20
C LEU A 231 -3.93 19.43 -2.91
N LEU A 232 -3.77 18.73 -1.77
CA LEU A 232 -4.25 19.23 -0.48
C LEU A 232 -3.42 20.42 0.01
N ALA A 233 -2.10 20.42 -0.19
CA ALA A 233 -1.23 21.54 0.13
C ALA A 233 -1.63 22.80 -0.64
N GLY A 234 -1.86 22.71 -1.96
CA GLY A 234 -2.36 23.82 -2.78
C GLY A 234 -3.66 24.40 -2.25
N ASN A 235 -4.61 23.53 -1.86
CA ASN A 235 -5.87 23.95 -1.26
C ASN A 235 -5.70 24.66 0.10
N ILE A 236 -4.82 24.15 0.96
CA ILE A 236 -4.48 24.77 2.25
C ILE A 236 -3.85 26.15 2.03
N LEU A 237 -2.91 26.27 1.10
CA LEU A 237 -2.20 27.51 0.77
C LEU A 237 -3.13 28.57 0.19
N LEU A 238 -4.11 28.18 -0.65
CA LEU A 238 -5.15 29.10 -1.11
C LEU A 238 -5.96 29.68 0.06
N ARG A 239 -6.38 28.84 1.01
CA ARG A 239 -7.08 29.33 2.21
C ARG A 239 -6.18 30.21 3.10
N ALA A 240 -4.88 29.94 3.11
CA ALA A 240 -3.87 30.76 3.78
C ALA A 240 -3.53 32.06 3.02
N ARG A 241 -4.17 32.34 1.87
CA ARG A 241 -3.88 33.48 1.00
C ARG A 241 -2.43 33.52 0.50
N GLN A 242 -1.86 32.36 0.18
CA GLN A 242 -0.54 32.20 -0.40
C GLN A 242 -0.65 31.67 -1.84
N PRO A 243 -1.11 32.49 -2.80
CA PRO A 243 -1.40 32.04 -4.16
C PRO A 243 -0.16 31.57 -4.93
N ASP A 244 1.01 32.17 -4.69
CA ASP A 244 2.27 31.77 -5.34
C ASP A 244 2.66 30.34 -4.98
N ASN A 245 2.65 30.03 -3.68
CA ASN A 245 2.97 28.69 -3.20
C ASN A 245 1.89 27.69 -3.63
N ALA A 246 0.61 28.08 -3.61
CA ALA A 246 -0.48 27.21 -4.06
C ALA A 246 -0.34 26.82 -5.53
N LEU A 247 0.11 27.74 -6.38
CA LEU A 247 0.35 27.47 -7.80
C LEU A 247 1.40 26.36 -7.98
N VAL A 248 2.52 26.42 -7.26
CA VAL A 248 3.58 25.40 -7.31
C VAL A 248 3.02 24.01 -6.97
N GLU A 249 2.25 23.91 -5.88
CA GLU A 249 1.68 22.64 -5.44
C GLU A 249 0.67 22.06 -6.44
N PHE A 250 -0.19 22.90 -7.06
CA PHE A 250 -1.11 22.41 -8.08
C PHE A 250 -0.41 21.99 -9.38
N GLU A 251 0.65 22.68 -9.78
CA GLU A 251 1.48 22.28 -10.92
C GLU A 251 2.17 20.94 -10.66
N GLU A 252 2.66 20.72 -9.45
CA GLU A 252 3.28 19.44 -9.06
C GLU A 252 2.26 18.29 -9.02
N TYR A 253 1.05 18.53 -8.51
CA TYR A 253 -0.06 17.58 -8.62
C TYR A 253 -0.31 17.17 -10.09
N LEU A 254 -0.42 18.15 -11.00
CA LEU A 254 -0.66 17.89 -12.42
C LEU A 254 0.54 17.21 -13.11
N ARG A 255 1.77 17.45 -12.64
CA ARG A 255 2.96 16.77 -13.14
C ARG A 255 2.95 15.29 -12.77
N LEU A 256 2.51 14.96 -11.56
CA LEU A 256 2.44 13.59 -11.05
C LEU A 256 1.23 12.83 -11.60
N GLU A 257 0.06 13.47 -11.64
CA GLU A 257 -1.20 12.92 -12.13
C GLU A 257 -1.82 13.86 -13.17
N PRO A 258 -1.36 13.84 -14.43
CA PRO A 258 -1.91 14.71 -15.47
C PRO A 258 -3.36 14.36 -15.81
N ASN A 259 -3.79 13.11 -15.56
CA ASN A 259 -5.15 12.61 -15.80
C ASN A 259 -5.79 12.02 -14.52
N GLY A 260 -5.39 12.52 -13.36
CA GLY A 260 -5.98 12.16 -12.06
C GLY A 260 -7.41 12.68 -11.91
N GLU A 261 -8.09 12.19 -10.87
CA GLU A 261 -9.50 12.52 -10.57
C GLU A 261 -9.76 14.04 -10.48
N PHE A 262 -8.78 14.80 -9.99
CA PHE A 262 -8.89 16.24 -9.76
C PHE A 262 -8.11 17.10 -10.77
N SER A 263 -7.61 16.52 -11.87
CA SER A 263 -6.74 17.24 -12.80
C SER A 263 -7.43 18.41 -13.48
N GLU A 264 -8.72 18.30 -13.83
CA GLU A 264 -9.43 19.44 -14.44
C GLU A 264 -9.56 20.60 -13.46
N GLN A 265 -9.96 20.33 -12.21
CA GLN A 265 -10.09 21.35 -11.17
C GLN A 265 -8.72 22.00 -10.88
N ALA A 266 -7.65 21.21 -10.83
CA ALA A 266 -6.31 21.71 -10.64
C ALA A 266 -5.84 22.59 -11.80
N ARG A 267 -6.14 22.23 -13.07
CA ARG A 267 -5.82 23.07 -14.24
C ARG A 267 -6.57 24.39 -14.21
N GLU A 268 -7.86 24.38 -13.86
CA GLU A 268 -8.63 25.61 -13.68
C GLU A 268 -8.03 26.50 -12.59
N ALA A 269 -7.64 25.92 -11.46
CA ALA A 269 -7.00 26.64 -10.36
C ALA A 269 -5.68 27.29 -10.81
N VAL A 270 -4.81 26.53 -11.49
CA VAL A 270 -3.56 27.02 -12.07
C VAL A 270 -3.79 28.18 -13.03
N GLN A 271 -4.77 28.06 -13.94
CA GLN A 271 -5.08 29.11 -14.90
C GLN A 271 -5.54 30.39 -14.21
N ARG A 272 -6.46 30.29 -13.24
CA ARG A 272 -6.95 31.44 -12.46
C ARG A 272 -5.81 32.10 -11.67
N LEU A 273 -4.95 31.31 -11.04
CA LEU A 273 -3.81 31.83 -10.27
C LEU A 273 -2.82 32.57 -11.16
N LYS A 274 -2.44 31.99 -12.30
CA LYS A 274 -1.55 32.67 -13.28
C LYS A 274 -2.12 34.00 -13.76
N GLN A 275 -3.42 34.05 -14.06
CA GLN A 275 -4.08 35.29 -14.47
C GLN A 275 -4.13 36.34 -13.37
N ALA A 276 -4.35 35.93 -12.12
CA ALA A 276 -4.38 36.85 -10.98
C ALA A 276 -2.98 37.41 -10.68
N LEU A 277 -1.96 36.56 -10.69
CA LEU A 277 -0.57 36.94 -10.43
C LEU A 277 0.02 37.83 -11.52
N ALA A 278 -0.43 37.67 -12.78
CA ALA A 278 0.02 38.53 -13.88
C ALA A 278 -0.58 39.95 -13.86
N LYS A 279 -1.58 40.22 -13.01
CA LYS A 279 -2.24 41.54 -12.88
C LYS A 279 -1.62 42.43 -11.80
N HIS A 280 -0.62 41.93 -11.08
CA HIS A 280 0.10 42.61 -10.01
C HIS A 280 1.57 42.78 -10.41
#